data_AF-A0AAE9NTQ1-F1
#
_entry.id   AF-A0AAE9NTQ1-F1
#
_cell.length_a   1.000
_cell.length_b   1.000
_cell.length_c   1.000
_cell.angle_alpha   90.00
_cell.angle_beta   90.00
_cell.angle_gamma   90.00
#
_symmetry.space_group_name_H-M   'P 1'
#
loop_
_entity.id
_entity.type
_entity.pdbx_description
1 polymer ?
#
loop_
_entity_poly.entity_id
_entity_poly.type
_entity_poly.pdbx_seq_one_letter_code
_entity_poly.pdbx_strand_id
1 'polypeptide(L)'
;MDSNLIVKKENSHYYQSNIIIKRTPKGYLPNLPSLNGTRIIAALLVYLFHTSLGNMLNLFSDESIGEAYSFVLSKAGWVSVSFFFILSGFVMNWSSPSVSHPLQFYKKRFSKIYPVNIFIMILIIITGVISVGRVDVWLPNLLLIQTWIPQGDNYIGGNVPSWFLSVIVFLYIIYPFLLKLVKKIPTESLWVSVIFCYATLIAANGAIYTLLPTTPLIEGWPFEVGEIQWWLSYTFPPTRIFEFTIGMLLSRIIQEGKWIPVSVTASIILTALTYCIDLFMPFLLSFNLVTLIPLTLLIGSLAVHDLQEKRSFLHAKSMQWLGSISFCFYLIHFLVLSLLNEWTEGNQYSVIDAALLIIVAGAISLIAGWLLYQFIEQPVGNLLTAKKKQNVSNQVQESTPTS
;
A
#
# COMPACT_ATOMS: atom_id res chain seq x y z
N MET A 1 -7.32 -37.40 -12.89
CA MET A 1 -6.99 -36.48 -11.79
C MET A 1 -6.24 -35.31 -12.39
N ASP A 2 -6.87 -34.14 -12.42
CA ASP A 2 -6.31 -32.95 -13.07
C ASP A 2 -5.13 -32.43 -12.21
N SER A 3 -3.91 -32.48 -12.75
CA SER A 3 -2.67 -32.08 -12.05
C SER A 3 -2.63 -30.58 -11.66
N ASN A 4 -3.66 -29.83 -12.04
CA ASN A 4 -3.83 -28.41 -11.80
C ASN A 4 -4.69 -28.07 -10.57
N LEU A 5 -5.21 -29.08 -9.86
CA LEU A 5 -6.08 -28.91 -8.70
C LEU A 5 -5.33 -29.25 -7.40
N ILE A 6 -5.25 -28.29 -6.48
CA ILE A 6 -4.84 -28.58 -5.10
C ILE A 6 -6.07 -29.18 -4.39
N VAL A 7 -6.23 -30.50 -4.49
CA VAL A 7 -7.20 -31.25 -3.66
C VAL A 7 -6.42 -31.83 -2.48
N LYS A 8 -6.49 -31.20 -1.31
CA LYS A 8 -5.95 -31.77 -0.06
C LYS A 8 -7.05 -32.57 0.66
N LYS A 9 -6.66 -33.72 1.21
CA LYS A 9 -7.52 -34.79 1.76
C LYS A 9 -8.46 -34.32 2.89
N GLU A 10 -9.67 -34.86 2.84
CA GLU A 10 -10.95 -34.51 3.52
C GLU A 10 -11.02 -34.44 5.07
N ASN A 11 -9.95 -34.65 5.83
CA ASN A 11 -10.10 -34.80 7.30
C ASN A 11 -9.70 -33.57 8.11
N SER A 12 -10.34 -32.41 7.89
CA SER A 12 -10.35 -31.33 8.88
C SER A 12 -11.66 -30.53 8.81
N HIS A 13 -12.19 -30.10 9.96
CA HIS A 13 -13.41 -29.30 10.11
C HIS A 13 -13.44 -27.93 9.37
N TYR A 14 -12.48 -27.69 8.46
CA TYR A 14 -12.24 -26.43 7.78
C TYR A 14 -12.30 -26.51 6.25
N TYR A 15 -12.59 -27.68 5.66
CA TYR A 15 -12.74 -27.81 4.21
C TYR A 15 -14.09 -27.27 3.76
N GLN A 16 -14.10 -26.09 3.13
CA GLN A 16 -15.16 -25.80 2.17
C GLN A 16 -14.92 -26.65 0.92
N SER A 17 -15.90 -27.47 0.56
CA SER A 17 -15.99 -28.18 -0.72
C SER A 17 -16.00 -27.26 -1.96
N ASN A 18 -15.90 -25.94 -1.80
CA ASN A 18 -16.26 -24.96 -2.82
C ASN A 18 -15.13 -23.98 -3.23
N ILE A 19 -13.94 -23.98 -2.61
CA ILE A 19 -12.83 -23.12 -3.06
C ILE A 19 -11.80 -23.97 -3.81
N ILE A 20 -11.97 -24.03 -5.12
CA ILE A 20 -11.02 -24.72 -6.01
C ILE A 20 -10.05 -23.69 -6.57
N ILE A 21 -8.79 -23.71 -6.12
CA ILE A 21 -7.74 -22.86 -6.70
C ILE A 21 -7.26 -23.49 -8.00
N LYS A 22 -7.81 -23.04 -9.12
CA LYS A 22 -7.38 -23.43 -10.46
C LYS A 22 -6.12 -22.66 -10.84
N ARG A 23 -5.01 -23.36 -11.05
CA ARG A 23 -3.79 -22.74 -11.62
C ARG A 23 -4.01 -22.40 -13.09
N THR A 24 -3.33 -21.35 -13.56
CA THR A 24 -3.24 -21.02 -14.98
C THR A 24 -2.56 -22.16 -15.76
N PRO A 25 -2.70 -22.23 -17.10
CA PRO A 25 -2.02 -23.25 -17.92
C PRO A 25 -0.49 -23.26 -17.77
N LYS A 26 0.11 -22.16 -17.29
CA LYS A 26 1.55 -22.03 -17.01
C LYS A 26 1.92 -22.40 -15.56
N GLY A 27 0.98 -22.91 -14.77
CA GLY A 27 1.19 -23.35 -13.39
C GLY A 27 1.18 -22.23 -12.33
N TYR A 28 0.93 -20.97 -12.72
CA TYR A 28 0.81 -19.85 -11.78
C TYR A 28 -0.57 -19.81 -11.10
N LEU A 29 -0.62 -19.22 -9.90
CA LEU A 29 -1.88 -18.89 -9.24
C LEU A 29 -2.70 -17.89 -10.07
N PRO A 30 -4.04 -17.92 -9.97
CA PRO A 30 -4.90 -17.04 -10.76
C PRO A 30 -4.70 -15.57 -10.35
N ASN A 31 -4.97 -14.68 -11.31
CA ASN A 31 -5.08 -13.25 -11.04
C ASN A 31 -6.30 -12.97 -10.16
N LEU A 32 -6.21 -11.92 -9.35
CA LEU A 32 -7.27 -11.49 -8.44
C LEU A 32 -7.66 -10.05 -8.81
N PRO A 33 -8.57 -9.85 -9.80
CA PRO A 33 -8.92 -8.53 -10.32
C PRO A 33 -9.48 -7.60 -9.26
N SER A 34 -10.29 -8.10 -8.31
CA SER A 34 -10.89 -7.25 -7.28
C SER A 34 -9.82 -6.55 -6.45
N LEU A 35 -8.73 -7.24 -6.12
CA LEU A 35 -7.62 -6.65 -5.37
C LEU A 35 -6.90 -5.53 -6.14
N ASN A 36 -6.86 -5.60 -7.47
CA ASN A 36 -6.34 -4.52 -8.29
C ASN A 36 -7.32 -3.34 -8.33
N GLY A 37 -8.61 -3.61 -8.58
CA GLY A 37 -9.65 -2.60 -8.66
C GLY A 37 -9.83 -1.81 -7.36
N THR A 38 -9.69 -2.43 -6.19
CA THR A 38 -9.85 -1.75 -4.89
C THR A 38 -8.72 -0.76 -4.59
N ARG A 39 -7.55 -0.85 -5.25
CA ARG A 39 -6.41 0.04 -4.97
C ARG A 39 -6.71 1.51 -5.22
N ILE A 40 -7.50 1.83 -6.25
CA ILE A 40 -7.85 3.22 -6.51
C ILE A 40 -8.74 3.79 -5.39
N ILE A 41 -9.63 2.99 -4.82
CA ILE A 41 -10.50 3.42 -3.72
C ILE A 41 -9.63 3.81 -2.52
N ALA A 42 -8.68 2.95 -2.14
CA ALA A 42 -7.73 3.26 -1.07
C ALA A 42 -6.85 4.47 -1.40
N ALA A 43 -6.38 4.62 -2.64
CA ALA A 43 -5.59 5.78 -3.04
C ALA A 43 -6.40 7.10 -3.00
N LEU A 44 -7.67 7.06 -3.41
CA LEU A 44 -8.58 8.21 -3.32
C LEU A 44 -8.87 8.60 -1.87
N LEU A 45 -9.01 7.63 -0.97
CA LEU A 45 -9.16 7.90 0.46
C LEU A 45 -7.92 8.57 1.06
N VAL A 46 -6.70 8.19 0.63
CA VAL A 46 -5.46 8.91 0.99
C VAL A 46 -5.48 10.33 0.44
N TYR A 47 -5.87 10.51 -0.82
CA TYR A 47 -5.97 11.82 -1.44
C TYR A 47 -6.92 12.74 -0.65
N LEU A 48 -8.13 12.27 -0.37
CA LEU A 48 -9.15 13.01 0.36
C LEU A 48 -8.71 13.33 1.80
N PHE A 49 -7.98 12.43 2.45
CA PHE A 49 -7.36 12.72 3.75
C PHE A 49 -6.39 13.91 3.68
N HIS A 50 -5.52 13.98 2.67
CA HIS A 50 -4.58 15.11 2.56
C HIS A 50 -5.29 16.42 2.20
N THR A 51 -6.42 16.37 1.47
CA THR A 51 -7.23 17.57 1.22
C THR A 51 -8.07 17.98 2.43
N SER A 52 -8.20 17.14 3.46
CA SER A 52 -8.99 17.43 4.67
C SER A 52 -8.16 17.96 5.83
N LEU A 53 -6.83 17.96 5.73
CA LEU A 53 -5.94 18.40 6.81
C LEU A 53 -5.74 19.92 6.78
N GLY A 54 -6.04 20.57 7.91
CA GLY A 54 -5.96 22.02 8.15
C GLY A 54 -4.68 22.68 7.64
N ASN A 55 -3.53 22.09 7.98
CA ASN A 55 -2.21 22.64 7.66
C ASN A 55 -1.69 22.23 6.28
N MET A 56 -2.48 21.48 5.51
CA MET A 56 -2.11 21.05 4.15
C MET A 56 -2.94 21.77 3.10
N LEU A 57 -4.28 21.67 3.20
CA LEU A 57 -5.18 22.25 2.20
C LEU A 57 -6.62 22.37 2.75
N ASN A 58 -6.85 23.16 3.80
CA ASN A 58 -8.24 23.48 4.18
C ASN A 58 -8.78 24.66 3.37
N LEU A 59 -9.52 24.33 2.31
CA LEU A 59 -10.07 25.32 1.38
C LEU A 59 -11.44 25.86 1.79
N PHE A 60 -12.07 25.37 2.86
CA PHE A 60 -13.43 25.77 3.21
C PHE A 60 -13.44 27.03 4.08
N SER A 61 -14.20 28.05 3.66
CA SER A 61 -14.44 29.26 4.46
C SER A 61 -15.48 29.05 5.56
N ASP A 62 -16.33 28.03 5.42
CA ASP A 62 -17.25 27.60 6.47
C ASP A 62 -16.53 26.61 7.39
N GLU A 63 -16.21 27.07 8.59
CA GLU A 63 -15.48 26.31 9.60
C GLU A 63 -16.21 25.01 9.97
N SER A 64 -17.55 25.04 10.08
CA SER A 64 -18.32 23.85 10.46
C SER A 64 -18.24 22.75 9.40
N ILE A 65 -18.23 23.13 8.13
CA ILE A 65 -18.10 22.19 7.00
C ILE A 65 -16.66 21.69 6.91
N GLY A 66 -15.67 22.58 7.08
CA GLY A 66 -14.26 22.22 7.11
C GLY A 66 -13.93 21.22 8.24
N GLU A 67 -14.44 21.46 9.44
CA GLU A 67 -14.29 20.56 10.60
C GLU A 67 -14.98 19.22 10.36
N ALA A 68 -16.21 19.21 9.85
CA ALA A 68 -16.92 17.98 9.54
C ALA A 68 -16.17 17.15 8.47
N TYR A 69 -15.66 17.81 7.44
CA TYR A 69 -14.86 17.19 6.37
C TYR A 69 -13.56 16.58 6.92
N SER A 70 -12.82 17.36 7.73
CA SER A 70 -11.62 16.91 8.44
C SER A 70 -11.91 15.72 9.35
N PHE A 71 -12.96 15.80 10.17
CA PHE A 71 -13.34 14.74 11.10
C PHE A 71 -13.64 13.42 10.36
N VAL A 72 -14.52 13.45 9.36
CA VAL A 72 -14.93 12.25 8.61
C VAL A 72 -13.75 11.59 7.91
N LEU A 73 -12.79 12.37 7.41
CA LEU A 73 -11.65 11.85 6.66
C LEU A 73 -10.38 11.65 7.49
N SER A 74 -10.38 12.07 8.76
CA SER A 74 -9.23 12.05 9.66
C SER A 74 -8.55 10.67 9.77
N LYS A 75 -9.28 9.58 9.51
CA LYS A 75 -8.73 8.21 9.56
C LYS A 75 -8.46 7.58 8.20
N ALA A 76 -8.94 8.18 7.11
CA ALA A 76 -8.90 7.61 5.77
C ALA A 76 -7.46 7.36 5.28
N GLY A 77 -6.51 8.22 5.65
CA GLY A 77 -5.09 8.08 5.30
C GLY A 77 -4.46 6.80 5.85
N TRP A 78 -4.43 6.64 7.17
CA TRP A 78 -3.79 5.48 7.83
C TRP A 78 -4.51 4.16 7.56
N VAL A 79 -5.85 4.16 7.50
CA VAL A 79 -6.64 2.97 7.15
C VAL A 79 -6.26 2.47 5.75
N SER A 80 -6.13 3.39 4.80
CA SER A 80 -5.73 3.05 3.42
C SER A 80 -4.29 2.57 3.32
N VAL A 81 -3.38 3.16 4.08
CA VAL A 81 -1.98 2.72 4.13
C VAL A 81 -1.85 1.32 4.77
N SER A 82 -2.60 1.06 5.85
CA SER A 82 -2.68 -0.27 6.48
C SER A 82 -3.20 -1.31 5.48
N PHE A 83 -4.25 -0.98 4.72
CA PHE A 83 -4.74 -1.81 3.61
C PHE A 83 -3.63 -2.10 2.59
N PHE A 84 -2.85 -1.10 2.18
CA PHE A 84 -1.74 -1.31 1.23
C PHE A 84 -0.61 -2.19 1.78
N PHE A 85 -0.29 -2.13 3.08
CA PHE A 85 0.71 -3.02 3.68
C PHE A 85 0.25 -4.48 3.70
N ILE A 86 -0.98 -4.74 4.15
CA ILE A 86 -1.56 -6.09 4.15
C ILE A 86 -1.65 -6.61 2.71
N LEU A 87 -2.15 -5.78 1.78
CA LEU A 87 -2.26 -6.15 0.37
C LEU A 87 -0.89 -6.44 -0.27
N SER A 88 0.14 -5.68 0.10
CA SER A 88 1.50 -5.89 -0.40
C SER A 88 2.06 -7.24 0.05
N GLY A 89 1.90 -7.60 1.32
CA GLY A 89 2.31 -8.91 1.84
C GLY A 89 1.53 -10.06 1.19
N PHE A 90 0.21 -9.88 1.04
CA PHE A 90 -0.67 -10.84 0.39
C PHE A 90 -0.26 -11.12 -1.06
N VAL A 91 -0.17 -10.07 -1.88
CA VAL A 91 0.16 -10.19 -3.31
C VAL A 91 1.59 -10.69 -3.49
N MET A 92 2.52 -10.32 -2.61
CA MET A 92 3.88 -10.83 -2.66
C MET A 92 3.92 -12.34 -2.46
N ASN A 93 3.28 -12.84 -1.40
CA ASN A 93 3.23 -14.28 -1.12
C ASN A 93 2.41 -15.06 -2.16
N TRP A 94 1.36 -14.44 -2.72
CA TRP A 94 0.54 -15.04 -3.78
C TRP A 94 1.29 -15.15 -5.12
N SER A 95 1.98 -14.09 -5.54
CA SER A 95 2.62 -14.04 -6.86
C SER A 95 4.04 -14.60 -6.89
N SER A 96 4.73 -14.63 -5.75
CA SER A 96 6.15 -15.01 -5.64
C SER A 96 6.41 -15.99 -4.49
N PRO A 97 5.74 -17.17 -4.46
CA PRO A 97 5.83 -18.10 -3.33
C PRO A 97 7.23 -18.74 -3.17
N SER A 98 8.16 -18.45 -4.08
CA SER A 98 9.58 -18.75 -3.94
C SER A 98 10.42 -17.64 -4.55
N VAL A 99 11.57 -17.36 -3.93
CA VAL A 99 12.60 -16.45 -4.46
C VAL A 99 13.74 -17.31 -4.98
N SER A 100 13.58 -17.87 -6.18
CA SER A 100 14.61 -18.71 -6.82
C SER A 100 15.80 -17.88 -7.33
N HIS A 101 15.56 -16.64 -7.74
CA HIS A 101 16.58 -15.71 -8.24
C HIS A 101 16.50 -14.35 -7.51
N PRO A 102 17.22 -14.17 -6.39
CA PRO A 102 17.13 -12.96 -5.57
C PRO A 102 17.40 -11.66 -6.33
N LEU A 103 18.41 -11.64 -7.21
CA LEU A 103 18.72 -10.43 -7.98
C LEU A 103 17.57 -10.03 -8.92
N GLN A 104 16.97 -10.99 -9.62
CA GLN A 104 15.84 -10.72 -10.51
C GLN A 104 14.59 -10.30 -9.72
N PHE A 105 14.39 -10.88 -8.54
CA PHE A 105 13.34 -10.49 -7.61
C PHE A 105 13.47 -9.01 -7.24
N TYR A 106 14.63 -8.60 -6.73
CA TYR A 106 14.85 -7.19 -6.33
C TYR A 106 14.78 -6.23 -7.51
N LYS A 107 15.40 -6.59 -8.65
CA LYS A 107 15.37 -5.75 -9.86
C LYS A 107 13.94 -5.42 -10.29
N LYS A 108 13.05 -6.42 -10.32
CA LYS A 108 11.64 -6.23 -10.69
C LYS A 108 10.91 -5.28 -9.72
N ARG A 109 11.18 -5.38 -8.42
CA ARG A 109 10.53 -4.52 -7.42
C ARG A 109 11.04 -3.09 -7.48
N PHE A 110 12.36 -2.91 -7.51
CA PHE A 110 12.96 -1.59 -7.59
C PHE A 110 12.66 -0.88 -8.90
N SER A 111 12.56 -1.63 -10.03
CA SER A 111 12.17 -1.05 -11.33
C SER A 111 10.79 -0.42 -11.35
N LYS A 112 9.89 -0.80 -10.43
CA LYS A 112 8.56 -0.22 -10.33
C LYS A 112 8.53 1.05 -9.47
N ILE A 113 9.39 1.13 -8.45
CA ILE A 113 9.34 2.17 -7.41
C ILE A 113 10.28 3.33 -7.73
N TYR A 114 11.57 3.03 -7.94
CA TYR A 114 12.60 4.06 -8.00
C TYR A 114 12.46 5.05 -9.16
N PRO A 115 12.12 4.63 -10.40
CA PRO A 115 12.00 5.58 -11.52
C PRO A 115 10.98 6.68 -11.24
N VAL A 116 9.82 6.30 -10.68
CA VAL A 116 8.76 7.25 -10.33
C VAL A 116 9.18 8.12 -9.15
N ASN A 117 9.81 7.54 -8.11
CA ASN A 117 10.32 8.30 -6.97
C ASN A 117 11.34 9.38 -7.40
N ILE A 118 12.34 9.00 -8.19
CA ILE A 118 13.38 9.91 -8.67
C ILE A 118 12.75 11.05 -9.46
N PHE A 119 11.83 10.75 -10.38
CA PHE A 119 11.18 11.77 -11.20
C PHE A 119 10.38 12.75 -10.34
N ILE A 120 9.61 12.27 -9.36
CA ILE A 120 8.82 13.12 -8.48
C ILE A 120 9.71 13.98 -7.57
N MET A 121 10.80 13.43 -7.05
CA MET A 121 11.77 14.21 -6.28
C MET A 121 12.39 15.34 -7.12
N ILE A 122 12.71 15.08 -8.39
CA ILE A 122 13.17 16.12 -9.32
C ILE A 122 12.08 17.20 -9.49
N LEU A 123 10.82 16.81 -9.70
CA LEU A 123 9.73 17.77 -9.84
C LEU A 123 9.56 18.64 -8.59
N ILE A 124 9.53 18.03 -7.41
CA ILE A 124 9.40 18.75 -6.12
C ILE A 124 10.50 19.80 -5.93
N ILE A 125 11.74 19.48 -6.35
CA ILE A 125 12.86 20.42 -6.28
C ILE A 125 12.72 21.53 -7.32
N ILE A 126 12.37 21.19 -8.57
CA ILE A 126 12.22 22.17 -9.67
C ILE A 126 11.09 23.15 -9.40
N THR A 127 9.99 22.69 -8.80
CA THR A 127 8.86 23.54 -8.45
C THR A 127 9.09 24.37 -7.20
N GLY A 128 10.22 24.20 -6.49
CA GLY A 128 10.55 24.97 -5.29
C GLY A 128 9.83 24.52 -4.02
N VAL A 129 9.02 23.45 -4.08
CA VAL A 129 8.33 22.88 -2.90
C VAL A 129 9.34 22.45 -1.84
N ILE A 130 10.51 21.97 -2.27
CA ILE A 130 11.68 21.79 -1.40
C ILE A 130 12.86 22.56 -1.99
N SER A 131 13.51 23.36 -1.15
CA SER A 131 14.75 24.05 -1.54
C SER A 131 15.86 23.06 -1.89
N VAL A 132 16.59 23.34 -2.97
CA VAL A 132 17.80 22.60 -3.36
C VAL A 132 18.82 22.52 -2.22
N GLY A 133 18.87 23.54 -1.34
CA GLY A 133 19.75 23.58 -0.17
C GLY A 133 19.38 22.61 0.95
N ARG A 134 18.14 22.09 0.99
CA ARG A 134 17.68 21.11 1.99
C ARG A 134 18.11 19.67 1.66
N VAL A 135 19.42 19.48 1.46
CA VAL A 135 20.03 18.18 1.14
C VAL A 135 19.74 17.15 2.24
N ASP A 136 19.64 17.63 3.48
CA ASP A 136 19.22 16.85 4.65
C ASP A 136 17.85 16.18 4.43
N VAL A 137 16.92 16.80 3.70
CA VAL A 137 15.57 16.26 3.47
C VAL A 137 15.45 15.52 2.15
N TRP A 138 15.88 16.14 1.04
CA TRP A 138 15.59 15.56 -0.28
C TRP A 138 16.46 14.32 -0.56
N LEU A 139 17.68 14.23 -0.03
CA LEU A 139 18.56 13.09 -0.29
C LEU A 139 18.06 11.79 0.38
N PRO A 140 17.69 11.77 1.68
CA PRO A 140 17.07 10.59 2.29
C PRO A 140 15.76 10.16 1.60
N ASN A 141 14.94 11.11 1.16
CA ASN A 141 13.69 10.82 0.44
C ASN A 141 13.95 10.25 -0.97
N LEU A 142 14.96 10.76 -1.68
CA LEU A 142 15.39 10.22 -2.97
C LEU A 142 15.88 8.76 -2.85
N LEU A 143 16.63 8.47 -1.78
CA LEU A 143 17.17 7.14 -1.50
C LEU A 143 16.14 6.19 -0.87
N LEU A 144 14.99 6.71 -0.42
CA LEU A 144 13.96 5.98 0.33
C LEU A 144 14.49 5.42 1.66
N ILE A 145 15.22 6.24 2.41
CA ILE A 145 15.75 5.92 3.75
C ILE A 145 15.33 6.92 4.83
N GLN A 146 14.51 7.91 4.49
CA GLN A 146 14.08 8.99 5.38
C GLN A 146 13.39 8.52 6.66
N THR A 147 12.70 7.37 6.62
CA THR A 147 12.00 6.81 7.80
C THR A 147 12.92 6.13 8.80
N TRP A 148 14.21 5.99 8.51
CA TRP A 148 15.21 5.51 9.48
C TRP A 148 15.76 6.63 10.35
N ILE A 149 15.46 7.89 10.00
CA ILE A 149 15.86 9.07 10.75
C ILE A 149 14.65 9.49 11.60
N PRO A 150 14.74 9.48 12.94
CA PRO A 150 13.64 9.82 13.84
C PRO A 150 13.45 11.34 13.92
N GLN A 151 13.23 11.98 12.77
CA GLN A 151 13.03 13.43 12.62
C GLN A 151 11.87 13.72 11.66
N GLY A 152 10.89 14.50 12.09
CA GLY A 152 9.68 14.89 11.35
C GLY A 152 10.01 15.44 9.98
N ASP A 153 10.88 16.45 9.94
CA ASP A 153 11.40 17.05 8.72
C ASP A 153 11.93 16.04 7.69
N ASN A 154 12.46 14.90 8.15
CA ASN A 154 12.94 13.86 7.26
C ASN A 154 11.81 12.97 6.74
N TYR A 155 11.04 12.35 7.63
CA TYR A 155 10.06 11.34 7.23
C TYR A 155 8.77 11.90 6.63
N ILE A 156 8.47 13.19 6.83
CA ILE A 156 7.33 13.88 6.20
C ILE A 156 7.71 15.16 5.44
N GLY A 157 8.94 15.67 5.50
CA GLY A 157 9.30 16.93 4.81
C GLY A 157 9.64 16.81 3.32
N GLY A 158 9.76 15.58 2.82
CA GLY A 158 9.99 15.28 1.40
C GLY A 158 8.71 15.32 0.56
N ASN A 159 8.53 14.27 -0.24
CA ASN A 159 7.19 13.91 -0.69
C ASN A 159 6.47 13.26 0.50
N VAL A 160 5.50 13.94 1.14
CA VAL A 160 4.79 13.44 2.35
C VAL A 160 4.39 11.96 2.26
N PRO A 161 3.70 11.46 1.21
CA PRO A 161 3.33 10.04 1.11
C PRO A 161 4.52 9.07 0.89
N SER A 162 5.73 9.54 0.59
CA SER A 162 6.86 8.68 0.23
C SER A 162 7.45 7.87 1.38
N TRP A 163 7.14 8.19 2.65
CA TRP A 163 7.54 7.37 3.78
C TRP A 163 7.05 5.91 3.64
N PHE A 164 5.86 5.72 3.05
CA PHE A 164 5.32 4.40 2.73
C PHE A 164 6.27 3.60 1.82
N LEU A 165 6.90 4.26 0.84
CA LEU A 165 7.82 3.62 -0.10
C LEU A 165 9.10 3.16 0.61
N SER A 166 9.65 3.97 1.52
CA SER A 166 10.80 3.60 2.35
C SER A 166 10.53 2.31 3.12
N VAL A 167 9.35 2.23 3.76
CA VAL A 167 8.93 1.01 4.45
C VAL A 167 8.77 -0.17 3.48
N ILE A 168 8.13 0.03 2.32
CA ILE A 168 7.93 -1.03 1.33
C ILE A 168 9.26 -1.57 0.79
N VAL A 169 10.25 -0.70 0.54
CA VAL A 169 11.61 -1.10 0.14
C VAL A 169 12.22 -2.00 1.21
N PHE A 170 12.15 -1.62 2.48
CA PHE A 170 12.60 -2.45 3.59
C PHE A 170 11.88 -3.81 3.63
N LEU A 171 10.54 -3.82 3.55
CA LEU A 171 9.73 -5.03 3.57
C LEU A 171 10.08 -5.97 2.40
N TYR A 172 10.42 -5.44 1.23
CA TYR A 172 10.90 -6.23 0.10
C TYR A 172 12.27 -6.84 0.35
N ILE A 173 13.19 -6.11 0.98
CA ILE A 173 14.52 -6.62 1.37
C ILE A 173 14.39 -7.79 2.36
N ILE A 174 13.53 -7.67 3.37
CA ILE A 174 13.37 -8.73 4.38
C ILE A 174 12.42 -9.86 3.95
N TYR A 175 11.67 -9.67 2.86
CA TYR A 175 10.67 -10.64 2.40
C TYR A 175 11.21 -12.08 2.28
N PRO A 176 12.39 -12.37 1.70
CA PRO A 176 12.89 -13.75 1.62
C PRO A 176 13.10 -14.39 2.99
N PHE A 177 13.44 -13.61 4.01
CA PHE A 177 13.55 -14.09 5.39
C PHE A 177 12.17 -14.35 5.99
N LEU A 178 11.25 -13.39 5.89
CA LEU A 178 9.86 -13.57 6.33
C LEU A 178 9.19 -14.77 5.67
N LEU A 179 9.43 -14.99 4.37
CA LEU A 179 8.91 -16.13 3.63
C LEU A 179 9.39 -17.46 4.21
N LYS A 180 10.67 -17.56 4.62
CA LYS A 180 11.19 -18.76 5.28
C LYS A 180 10.49 -19.01 6.62
N LEU A 181 10.23 -17.97 7.41
CA LEU A 181 9.51 -18.08 8.68
C LEU A 181 8.06 -18.49 8.45
N VAL A 182 7.35 -17.76 7.58
CA VAL A 182 5.94 -18.01 7.27
C VAL A 182 5.74 -19.42 6.73
N LYS A 183 6.66 -19.98 5.93
CA LYS A 183 6.59 -21.37 5.45
C LYS A 183 6.72 -22.43 6.55
N LYS A 184 7.43 -22.13 7.63
CA LYS A 184 7.62 -23.07 8.75
C LYS A 184 6.39 -23.21 9.64
N ILE A 185 5.48 -22.24 9.61
CA ILE A 185 4.27 -22.25 10.43
C ILE A 185 3.38 -23.45 10.02
N PRO A 186 2.87 -24.28 10.93
CA PRO A 186 1.93 -25.33 10.57
C PRO A 186 0.61 -24.75 10.02
N THR A 187 -0.04 -25.46 9.09
CA THR A 187 -1.30 -24.99 8.49
C THR A 187 -2.38 -24.70 9.54
N GLU A 188 -2.43 -25.49 10.62
CA GLU A 188 -3.40 -25.30 11.71
C GLU A 188 -3.13 -24.05 12.58
N SER A 189 -1.92 -23.51 12.53
CA SER A 189 -1.51 -22.36 13.36
C SER A 189 -1.57 -21.03 12.61
N LEU A 190 -2.08 -20.99 11.38
CA LEU A 190 -2.05 -19.78 10.54
C LEU A 190 -2.88 -18.64 11.12
N TRP A 191 -4.13 -18.89 11.53
CA TRP A 191 -4.98 -17.87 12.17
C TRP A 191 -4.45 -17.44 13.54
N VAL A 192 -3.91 -18.39 14.32
CA VAL A 192 -3.23 -18.08 15.58
C VAL A 192 -2.04 -17.16 15.34
N SER A 193 -1.29 -17.36 14.24
CA SER A 193 -0.17 -16.49 13.87
C SER A 193 -0.61 -15.09 13.47
N VAL A 194 -1.79 -14.94 12.83
CA VAL A 194 -2.41 -13.62 12.55
C VAL A 194 -2.75 -12.91 13.85
N ILE A 195 -3.41 -13.62 14.79
CA ILE A 195 -3.75 -13.09 16.11
C ILE A 195 -2.49 -12.70 16.89
N PHE A 196 -1.44 -13.51 16.83
CA PHE A 196 -0.16 -13.22 17.47
C PHE A 196 0.50 -11.96 16.90
N CYS A 197 0.51 -11.79 15.57
CA CYS A 197 1.01 -10.55 14.94
C CYS A 197 0.21 -9.33 15.41
N TYR A 198 -1.11 -9.45 15.47
CA TYR A 198 -1.98 -8.37 15.92
C TYR A 198 -1.80 -8.03 17.41
N ALA A 199 -1.75 -9.04 18.28
CA ALA A 199 -1.49 -8.87 19.70
C ALA A 199 -0.12 -8.24 19.97
N THR A 200 0.91 -8.62 19.19
CA THR A 200 2.23 -8.00 19.27
C THR A 200 2.19 -6.53 18.88
N LEU A 201 1.43 -6.18 17.84
CA LEU A 201 1.25 -4.79 17.42
C LEU A 201 0.50 -3.96 18.48
N ILE A 202 -0.52 -4.53 19.14
CA ILE A 202 -1.22 -3.90 20.28
C ILE A 202 -0.23 -3.66 21.43
N ALA A 203 0.55 -4.67 21.81
CA ALA A 203 1.52 -4.56 22.89
C ALA A 203 2.60 -3.51 22.58
N ALA A 204 3.10 -3.47 21.34
CA ALA A 204 4.09 -2.49 20.91
C ALA A 204 3.54 -1.06 20.94
N ASN A 205 2.36 -0.81 20.36
CA ASN A 205 1.72 0.51 20.40
C ASN A 205 1.32 0.91 21.83
N GLY A 206 0.87 -0.03 22.65
CA GLY A 206 0.57 0.21 24.07
C GLY A 206 1.82 0.59 24.88
N ALA A 207 2.95 -0.05 24.60
CA ALA A 207 4.23 0.32 25.20
C ALA A 207 4.71 1.70 24.72
N ILE A 208 4.59 2.00 23.42
CA ILE A 208 4.93 3.34 22.88
C ILE A 208 4.06 4.42 23.52
N TYR A 209 2.75 4.18 23.62
CA TYR A 209 1.79 5.10 24.22
C TYR A 209 2.09 5.38 25.70
N THR A 210 2.48 4.37 26.47
CA THR A 210 2.66 4.49 27.92
C THR A 210 4.08 4.86 28.37
N LEU A 211 5.11 4.45 27.61
CA LEU A 211 6.51 4.55 28.05
C LEU A 211 7.28 5.70 27.38
N LEU A 212 6.81 6.23 26.26
CA LEU A 212 7.55 7.25 25.50
C LEU A 212 6.97 8.65 25.67
N PRO A 213 7.82 9.69 25.62
CA PRO A 213 7.39 11.06 25.83
C PRO A 213 6.51 11.56 24.68
N THR A 214 5.56 12.44 25.01
CA THR A 214 4.68 13.12 24.05
C THR A 214 5.31 14.40 23.48
N THR A 215 6.53 14.76 23.89
CA THR A 215 7.24 15.95 23.41
C THR A 215 8.65 15.60 22.88
N PRO A 216 9.19 16.38 21.93
CA PRO A 216 8.53 17.48 21.22
C PRO A 216 7.38 17.01 20.33
N LEU A 217 6.41 17.90 20.10
CA LEU A 217 5.35 17.67 19.12
C LEU A 217 5.91 17.83 17.71
N ILE A 218 5.26 17.21 16.73
CA ILE A 218 5.61 17.42 15.33
C ILE A 218 5.16 18.82 14.91
N GLU A 219 6.12 19.66 14.49
CA GLU A 219 5.84 21.01 14.02
C GLU A 219 4.89 20.99 12.82
N GLY A 220 3.90 21.89 12.83
CA GLY A 220 2.93 22.00 11.74
C GLY A 220 1.92 20.86 11.63
N TRP A 221 1.87 19.92 12.58
CA TRP A 221 0.83 18.88 12.61
C TRP A 221 -0.33 19.23 13.55
N PRO A 222 -1.59 19.04 13.13
CA PRO A 222 -2.77 19.44 13.92
C PRO A 222 -3.06 18.53 15.12
N PHE A 223 -2.36 17.40 15.28
CA PHE A 223 -2.62 16.44 16.34
C PHE A 223 -1.51 16.48 17.41
N GLU A 224 -1.89 16.49 18.68
CA GLU A 224 -0.97 16.44 19.82
C GLU A 224 -0.34 15.05 19.94
N VAL A 225 0.76 14.84 19.22
CA VAL A 225 1.50 13.58 19.20
C VAL A 225 3.00 13.84 19.25
N GLY A 226 3.69 13.12 20.14
CA GLY A 226 5.14 13.19 20.24
C GLY A 226 5.80 12.64 18.99
N GLU A 227 6.84 13.33 18.52
CA GLU A 227 7.57 12.96 17.31
C GLU A 227 8.12 11.53 17.36
N ILE A 228 8.65 11.11 18.52
CA ILE A 228 9.15 9.75 18.73
C ILE A 228 8.03 8.71 18.77
N GLN A 229 6.87 9.06 19.34
CA GLN A 229 5.71 8.17 19.39
C GLN A 229 5.15 7.94 17.99
N TRP A 230 5.04 9.01 17.19
CA TRP A 230 4.67 8.92 15.79
C TRP A 230 5.66 8.06 15.01
N TRP A 231 6.95 8.36 15.13
CA TRP A 231 7.98 7.66 14.38
C TRP A 231 7.91 6.16 14.65
N LEU A 232 7.94 5.72 15.91
CA LEU A 232 7.89 4.30 16.25
C LEU A 232 6.55 3.65 15.90
N SER A 233 5.43 4.29 16.20
CA SER A 233 4.09 3.69 15.98
C SER A 233 3.71 3.65 14.50
N TYR A 234 4.23 4.58 13.70
CA TYR A 234 3.74 4.85 12.36
C TYR A 234 4.77 4.68 11.24
N THR A 235 5.86 5.45 11.24
CA THR A 235 6.75 5.54 10.06
C THR A 235 7.97 4.62 10.13
N PHE A 236 8.34 4.13 11.32
CA PHE A 236 9.48 3.26 11.53
C PHE A 236 9.28 1.89 10.85
N PRO A 237 10.12 1.49 9.87
CA PRO A 237 9.84 0.32 9.04
C PRO A 237 9.59 -1.01 9.78
N PRO A 238 10.32 -1.34 10.87
CA PRO A 238 10.08 -2.58 11.61
C PRO A 238 8.68 -2.75 12.20
N THR A 239 7.96 -1.68 12.57
CA THR A 239 6.60 -1.82 13.12
C THR A 239 5.58 -2.22 12.07
N ARG A 240 5.89 -2.06 10.78
CA ARG A 240 5.04 -2.46 9.65
C ARG A 240 5.24 -3.91 9.19
N ILE A 241 6.21 -4.61 9.77
CA ILE A 241 6.43 -6.05 9.50
C ILE A 241 5.17 -6.85 9.82
N PHE A 242 4.44 -6.51 10.88
CA PHE A 242 3.27 -7.25 11.33
C PHE A 242 2.13 -7.24 10.31
N GLU A 243 1.76 -6.07 9.78
CA GLU A 243 0.69 -5.93 8.78
C GLU A 243 1.03 -6.64 7.47
N PHE A 244 2.27 -6.46 7.02
CA PHE A 244 2.77 -7.14 5.84
C PHE A 244 2.79 -8.68 6.03
N THR A 245 3.20 -9.15 7.21
CA THR A 245 3.20 -10.58 7.55
C THR A 245 1.78 -11.13 7.66
N ILE A 246 0.82 -10.38 8.21
CA ILE A 246 -0.60 -10.73 8.21
C ILE A 246 -1.09 -10.94 6.77
N GLY A 247 -0.70 -10.07 5.83
CA GLY A 247 -0.96 -10.26 4.41
C GLY A 247 -0.39 -11.59 3.86
N MET A 248 0.87 -11.90 4.20
CA MET A 248 1.51 -13.17 3.80
C MET A 248 0.78 -14.40 4.37
N LEU A 249 0.40 -14.33 5.65
CA LEU A 249 -0.36 -15.37 6.35
C LEU A 249 -1.74 -15.56 5.72
N LEU A 250 -2.46 -14.47 5.43
CA LEU A 250 -3.76 -14.47 4.77
C LEU A 250 -3.69 -15.16 3.40
N SER A 251 -2.67 -14.85 2.61
CA SER A 251 -2.42 -15.50 1.32
C SER A 251 -2.25 -17.02 1.48
N ARG A 252 -1.55 -17.46 2.54
CA ARG A 252 -1.36 -18.89 2.82
C ARG A 252 -2.63 -19.54 3.38
N ILE A 253 -3.41 -18.86 4.23
CA ILE A 253 -4.69 -19.34 4.76
C ILE A 253 -5.63 -19.72 3.61
N ILE A 254 -5.73 -18.85 2.59
CA ILE A 254 -6.56 -19.11 1.41
C ILE A 254 -5.99 -20.28 0.58
N GLN A 255 -4.67 -20.30 0.33
CA GLN A 255 -4.02 -21.38 -0.43
C GLN A 255 -4.16 -22.77 0.23
N GLU A 256 -4.19 -22.80 1.57
CA GLU A 256 -4.35 -24.00 2.37
C GLU A 256 -5.81 -24.37 2.64
N GLY A 257 -6.78 -23.59 2.12
CA GLY A 257 -8.21 -23.86 2.28
C GLY A 257 -8.74 -23.61 3.70
N LYS A 258 -8.03 -22.84 4.53
CA LYS A 258 -8.40 -22.52 5.93
C LYS A 258 -9.16 -21.19 6.06
N TRP A 259 -9.69 -20.67 4.95
CA TRP A 259 -10.43 -19.41 4.94
C TRP A 259 -11.73 -19.54 5.75
N ILE A 260 -12.00 -18.56 6.61
CA ILE A 260 -13.30 -18.46 7.30
C ILE A 260 -14.33 -17.85 6.36
N PRO A 261 -15.56 -18.37 6.28
CA PRO A 261 -16.53 -18.01 5.23
C PRO A 261 -17.20 -16.64 5.45
N VAL A 262 -16.41 -15.57 5.42
CA VAL A 262 -16.86 -14.18 5.54
C VAL A 262 -17.14 -13.63 4.14
N SER A 263 -18.32 -13.03 3.95
CA SER A 263 -18.70 -12.41 2.68
C SER A 263 -18.06 -11.02 2.51
N VAL A 264 -17.93 -10.57 1.26
CA VAL A 264 -17.44 -9.22 0.95
C VAL A 264 -18.29 -8.16 1.63
N THR A 265 -19.62 -8.30 1.60
CA THR A 265 -20.56 -7.38 2.27
C THR A 265 -20.32 -7.30 3.76
N ALA A 266 -20.15 -8.45 4.44
CA ALA A 266 -19.86 -8.47 5.87
C ALA A 266 -18.52 -7.80 6.19
N SER A 267 -17.48 -8.04 5.38
CA SER A 267 -16.19 -7.36 5.55
C SER A 267 -16.26 -5.85 5.34
N ILE A 268 -17.06 -5.37 4.36
CA ILE A 268 -17.27 -3.94 4.11
C ILE A 268 -17.99 -3.30 5.30
N ILE A 269 -19.09 -3.90 5.76
CA ILE A 269 -19.86 -3.40 6.91
C ILE A 269 -18.96 -3.35 8.15
N LEU A 270 -18.20 -4.41 8.42
CA LEU A 270 -17.29 -4.45 9.55
C LEU A 270 -16.22 -3.37 9.44
N THR A 271 -15.63 -3.17 8.25
CA THR A 271 -14.62 -2.12 8.02
C THR A 271 -15.22 -0.73 8.27
N ALA A 272 -16.43 -0.45 7.76
CA ALA A 272 -17.13 0.81 7.97
C ALA A 272 -17.46 1.05 9.45
N LEU A 273 -17.96 0.02 10.16
CA LEU A 273 -18.24 0.11 11.59
C LEU A 273 -16.96 0.40 12.40
N THR A 274 -15.88 -0.33 12.13
CA THR A 274 -14.60 -0.09 12.81
C THR A 274 -13.99 1.26 12.44
N TYR A 275 -14.21 1.76 11.23
CA TYR A 275 -13.80 3.12 10.85
C TYR A 275 -14.55 4.15 11.68
N CYS A 276 -15.88 4.01 11.82
CA CYS A 276 -16.68 4.90 12.66
C CYS A 276 -16.24 4.85 14.13
N ILE A 277 -15.87 3.67 14.66
CA ILE A 277 -15.29 3.55 16.01
C ILE A 277 -13.94 4.27 16.08
N ASP A 278 -13.10 4.11 15.05
CA ASP A 278 -11.76 4.69 14.98
C ASP A 278 -11.76 6.22 14.98
N LEU A 279 -12.82 6.85 14.48
CA LEU A 279 -13.02 8.31 14.55
C LEU A 279 -12.94 8.86 15.99
N PHE A 280 -13.29 8.03 16.98
CA PHE A 280 -13.30 8.41 18.40
C PHE A 280 -12.11 7.83 19.18
N MET A 281 -11.23 7.06 18.54
CA MET A 281 -10.08 6.44 19.19
C MET A 281 -8.90 7.41 19.32
N PRO A 282 -8.08 7.29 20.38
CA PRO A 282 -6.84 8.04 20.52
C PRO A 282 -5.96 7.87 19.30
N PHE A 283 -5.35 8.97 18.88
CA PHE A 283 -4.64 9.09 17.62
C PHE A 283 -3.58 8.00 17.37
N LEU A 284 -2.74 7.72 18.38
CA LEU A 284 -1.71 6.69 18.30
C LEU A 284 -2.26 5.28 18.08
N LEU A 285 -3.44 4.97 18.62
CA LEU A 285 -4.07 3.64 18.47
C LEU A 285 -4.77 3.49 17.11
N SER A 286 -5.21 4.61 16.52
CA SER A 286 -5.90 4.63 15.23
C SER A 286 -5.03 4.29 14.03
N PHE A 287 -3.71 4.34 14.16
CA PHE A 287 -2.80 4.20 13.03
C PHE A 287 -2.89 2.86 12.29
N ASN A 288 -3.06 1.76 13.01
CA ASN A 288 -2.99 0.41 12.45
C ASN A 288 -3.65 -0.67 13.31
N LEU A 289 -4.35 -0.33 14.40
CA LEU A 289 -4.96 -1.34 15.26
C LEU A 289 -6.43 -1.59 14.90
N VAL A 290 -7.25 -0.53 14.97
CA VAL A 290 -8.72 -0.65 14.99
C VAL A 290 -9.28 -1.32 13.74
N THR A 291 -8.76 -0.98 12.56
CA THR A 291 -9.26 -1.45 11.26
C THR A 291 -8.50 -2.65 10.70
N LEU A 292 -7.43 -3.12 11.37
CA LEU A 292 -6.51 -4.11 10.79
C LEU A 292 -7.16 -5.45 10.46
N ILE A 293 -7.92 -6.00 11.42
CA ILE A 293 -8.62 -7.27 11.25
C ILE A 293 -9.74 -7.14 10.20
N PRO A 294 -10.63 -6.13 10.26
CA PRO A 294 -11.61 -5.88 9.19
C PRO A 294 -11.00 -5.76 7.80
N LEU A 295 -9.89 -5.03 7.65
CA LEU A 295 -9.18 -4.90 6.36
C LEU A 295 -8.57 -6.23 5.90
N THR A 296 -8.02 -7.02 6.82
CA THR A 296 -7.54 -8.38 6.53
C THR A 296 -8.68 -9.26 6.00
N LEU A 297 -9.86 -9.18 6.64
CA LEU A 297 -11.04 -9.90 6.19
C LEU A 297 -11.55 -9.41 4.84
N LEU A 298 -11.51 -8.11 4.58
CA LEU A 298 -11.90 -7.51 3.30
C LEU A 298 -11.00 -7.98 2.16
N ILE A 299 -9.67 -7.95 2.34
CA ILE A 299 -8.73 -8.46 1.32
C ILE A 299 -8.97 -9.95 1.07
N GLY A 300 -9.17 -10.74 2.14
CA GLY A 300 -9.40 -12.17 2.02
C GLY A 300 -10.73 -12.51 1.34
N SER A 301 -11.81 -11.82 1.69
CA SER A 301 -13.14 -12.05 1.10
C SER A 301 -13.19 -11.62 -0.36
N LEU A 302 -12.51 -10.52 -0.74
CA LEU A 302 -12.35 -10.13 -2.15
C LEU A 302 -11.54 -11.16 -2.94
N ALA A 303 -10.44 -11.68 -2.38
CA ALA A 303 -9.65 -12.71 -3.04
C ALA A 303 -10.46 -14.00 -3.23
N VAL A 304 -11.21 -14.45 -2.23
CA VAL A 304 -12.07 -15.64 -2.33
C VAL A 304 -13.24 -15.41 -3.29
N HIS A 305 -13.80 -14.21 -3.33
CA HIS A 305 -14.84 -13.84 -4.29
C HIS A 305 -14.34 -13.98 -5.74
N ASP A 306 -13.11 -13.55 -6.03
CA ASP A 306 -12.47 -13.73 -7.34
C ASP A 306 -12.21 -15.21 -7.65
N LEU A 307 -11.76 -16.00 -6.67
CA LEU A 307 -11.55 -17.45 -6.83
C LEU A 307 -12.84 -18.22 -7.10
N GLN A 308 -13.98 -17.70 -6.63
CA GLN A 308 -15.32 -18.22 -6.91
C GLN A 308 -15.88 -17.73 -8.25
N GLU A 309 -15.08 -17.04 -9.07
CA GLU A 309 -15.45 -16.50 -10.38
C GLU A 309 -16.67 -15.54 -10.32
N LYS A 310 -16.95 -14.97 -9.15
CA LYS A 310 -18.06 -14.03 -8.96
C LYS A 310 -17.67 -12.65 -9.47
N ARG A 311 -18.51 -12.06 -10.32
CA ARG A 311 -18.28 -10.72 -10.87
C ARG A 311 -18.75 -9.63 -9.90
N SER A 312 -18.04 -8.50 -9.93
CA SER A 312 -18.36 -7.28 -9.19
C SER A 312 -17.95 -6.06 -10.04
N PHE A 313 -18.36 -4.86 -9.64
CA PHE A 313 -17.93 -3.62 -10.32
C PHE A 313 -16.41 -3.44 -10.34
N LEU A 314 -15.69 -4.03 -9.37
CA LEU A 314 -14.22 -4.00 -9.31
C LEU A 314 -13.57 -4.70 -10.51
N HIS A 315 -14.29 -5.59 -11.20
CA HIS A 315 -13.82 -6.26 -12.42
C HIS A 315 -13.94 -5.40 -13.67
N ALA A 316 -14.65 -4.26 -13.61
CA ALA A 316 -14.82 -3.38 -14.76
C ALA A 316 -13.46 -2.91 -15.30
N LYS A 317 -13.36 -2.77 -16.63
CA LYS A 317 -12.12 -2.33 -17.29
C LYS A 317 -11.62 -1.00 -16.74
N SER A 318 -12.52 -0.07 -16.43
CA SER A 318 -12.21 1.21 -15.80
C SER A 318 -11.56 1.04 -14.43
N MET A 319 -12.13 0.21 -13.56
CA MET A 319 -11.57 -0.08 -12.22
C MET A 319 -10.20 -0.75 -12.30
N GLN A 320 -10.01 -1.67 -13.25
CA GLN A 320 -8.72 -2.32 -13.46
C GLN A 320 -7.65 -1.35 -13.97
N TRP A 321 -8.04 -0.45 -14.87
CA TRP A 321 -7.16 0.61 -15.36
C TRP A 321 -6.79 1.59 -14.24
N LEU A 322 -7.78 2.08 -13.50
CA LEU A 322 -7.58 2.96 -12.34
C LEU A 322 -6.67 2.31 -11.27
N GLY A 323 -6.88 1.03 -10.97
CA GLY A 323 -6.03 0.27 -10.06
C GLY A 323 -4.59 0.09 -10.55
N SER A 324 -4.36 0.13 -11.86
CA SER A 324 -3.03 0.03 -12.46
C SER A 324 -2.24 1.33 -12.31
N ILE A 325 -2.90 2.48 -12.42
CA ILE A 325 -2.28 3.81 -12.30
C ILE A 325 -2.27 4.34 -10.86
N SER A 326 -2.96 3.68 -9.93
CA SER A 326 -3.17 4.18 -8.55
C SER A 326 -1.87 4.44 -7.79
N PHE A 327 -0.79 3.72 -8.09
CA PHE A 327 0.52 3.94 -7.49
C PHE A 327 1.13 5.29 -7.89
N CYS A 328 1.10 5.60 -9.18
CA CYS A 328 1.60 6.88 -9.67
C CYS A 328 0.71 8.04 -9.20
N PHE A 329 -0.62 7.87 -9.19
CA PHE A 329 -1.56 8.82 -8.59
C PHE A 329 -1.23 9.08 -7.10
N TYR A 330 -1.06 8.01 -6.32
CA TYR A 330 -0.69 8.08 -4.90
C TYR A 330 0.62 8.84 -4.68
N LEU A 331 1.58 8.80 -5.59
CA LEU A 331 2.84 9.49 -5.38
C LEU A 331 2.83 10.96 -5.81
N ILE A 332 2.10 11.30 -6.87
CA ILE A 332 2.13 12.65 -7.44
C ILE A 332 1.12 13.59 -6.76
N HIS A 333 0.05 13.05 -6.17
CA HIS A 333 -1.05 13.88 -5.68
C HIS A 333 -0.58 14.94 -4.68
N PHE A 334 0.35 14.60 -3.78
CA PHE A 334 0.80 15.55 -2.77
C PHE A 334 1.51 16.76 -3.39
N LEU A 335 2.33 16.57 -4.42
CA LEU A 335 2.92 17.68 -5.16
C LEU A 335 1.83 18.58 -5.78
N VAL A 336 0.78 18.00 -6.36
CA VAL A 336 -0.34 18.78 -6.92
C VAL A 336 -1.05 19.57 -5.82
N LEU A 337 -1.27 18.98 -4.64
CA LEU A 337 -1.88 19.66 -3.51
C LEU A 337 -0.99 20.78 -2.94
N SER A 338 0.33 20.57 -2.86
CA SER A 338 1.27 21.62 -2.43
C SER A 338 1.26 22.82 -3.38
N LEU A 339 1.27 22.57 -4.70
CA LEU A 339 1.18 23.63 -5.70
C LEU A 339 -0.16 24.35 -5.67
N LEU A 340 -1.26 23.61 -5.41
CA LEU A 340 -2.57 24.21 -5.24
C LEU A 340 -2.58 25.13 -4.01
N ASN A 341 -2.05 24.67 -2.86
CA ASN A 341 -1.99 25.45 -1.64
C ASN A 341 -1.17 26.75 -1.80
N GLU A 342 -0.05 26.67 -2.53
CA GLU A 342 0.76 27.84 -2.89
C GLU A 342 -0.01 28.80 -3.81
N TRP A 343 -0.68 28.28 -4.84
CA TRP A 343 -1.49 29.08 -5.77
C TRP A 343 -2.69 29.76 -5.10
N THR A 344 -3.31 29.11 -4.12
CA THR A 344 -4.41 29.72 -3.35
C THR A 344 -3.90 30.67 -2.28
N GLU A 345 -2.59 30.75 -2.01
CA GLU A 345 -1.98 31.57 -0.96
C GLU A 345 -2.61 31.33 0.43
N GLY A 346 -3.10 30.10 0.67
CA GLY A 346 -3.82 29.75 1.91
C GLY A 346 -5.23 30.37 2.04
N ASN A 347 -5.77 30.97 0.98
CA ASN A 347 -7.14 31.49 0.98
C ASN A 347 -8.18 30.37 1.12
N GLN A 348 -9.28 30.72 1.78
CA GLN A 348 -10.46 29.88 1.92
C GLN A 348 -11.55 30.33 0.96
N TYR A 349 -12.39 29.38 0.55
CA TYR A 349 -13.39 29.53 -0.50
C TYR A 349 -14.76 29.02 -0.04
N SER A 350 -15.79 29.43 -0.77
CA SER A 350 -17.14 28.90 -0.58
C SER A 350 -17.16 27.38 -0.73
N VAL A 351 -18.15 26.71 -0.15
CA VAL A 351 -18.27 25.24 -0.18
C VAL A 351 -18.18 24.67 -1.60
N ILE A 352 -18.83 25.32 -2.56
CA ILE A 352 -18.87 24.88 -3.95
C ILE A 352 -17.49 25.06 -4.58
N ASP A 353 -16.88 26.22 -4.41
CA ASP A 353 -15.57 26.53 -5.00
C ASP A 353 -14.46 25.63 -4.43
N ALA A 354 -14.45 25.44 -3.10
CA ALA A 354 -13.54 24.53 -2.42
C ALA A 354 -13.69 23.09 -2.93
N ALA A 355 -14.94 22.60 -3.05
CA ALA A 355 -15.21 21.27 -3.59
C ALA A 355 -14.75 21.14 -5.05
N LEU A 356 -14.97 22.16 -5.88
CA LEU A 356 -14.51 22.19 -7.26
C LEU A 356 -12.98 22.16 -7.35
N LEU A 357 -12.27 22.94 -6.53
CA LEU A 357 -10.80 22.93 -6.48
C LEU A 357 -10.27 21.55 -6.09
N ILE A 358 -10.86 20.91 -5.08
CA ILE A 358 -10.50 19.54 -4.66
C ILE A 358 -10.73 18.53 -5.80
N ILE A 359 -11.83 18.63 -6.53
CA ILE A 359 -12.13 17.74 -7.66
C ILE A 359 -11.14 17.96 -8.81
N VAL A 360 -10.86 19.22 -9.15
CA VAL A 360 -9.92 19.60 -10.21
C VAL A 360 -8.50 19.11 -9.88
N ALA A 361 -8.02 19.33 -8.65
CA ALA A 361 -6.73 18.82 -8.22
C ALA A 361 -6.65 17.28 -8.26
N GLY A 362 -7.75 16.61 -7.95
CA GLY A 362 -7.85 15.15 -8.05
C GLY A 362 -7.77 14.68 -9.51
N ALA A 363 -8.45 15.37 -10.42
CA ALA A 363 -8.38 15.09 -11.85
C ALA A 363 -6.97 15.34 -12.42
N ILE A 364 -6.33 16.45 -12.05
CA ILE A 364 -4.94 16.76 -12.42
C ILE A 364 -4.00 15.67 -11.90
N SER A 365 -4.14 15.28 -10.63
CA SER A 365 -3.35 14.20 -10.02
C SER A 365 -3.54 12.87 -10.74
N LEU A 366 -4.76 12.55 -11.18
CA LEU A 366 -5.07 11.32 -11.92
C LEU A 366 -4.44 11.32 -13.31
N ILE A 367 -4.52 12.45 -14.03
CA ILE A 367 -3.91 12.62 -15.35
C ILE A 367 -2.39 12.54 -15.22
N ALA A 368 -1.79 13.27 -14.27
CA ALA A 368 -0.35 13.23 -13.99
C ALA A 368 0.11 11.81 -13.60
N GLY A 369 -0.66 11.12 -12.76
CA GLY A 369 -0.41 9.73 -12.38
C GLY A 369 -0.46 8.78 -13.59
N TRP A 370 -1.42 8.96 -14.50
CA TRP A 370 -1.48 8.20 -15.74
C TRP A 370 -0.26 8.48 -16.64
N LEU A 371 0.14 9.74 -16.80
CA LEU A 371 1.34 10.11 -17.58
C LEU A 371 2.59 9.44 -17.01
N LEU A 372 2.80 9.51 -15.69
CA LEU A 372 3.91 8.83 -15.01
C LEU A 372 3.88 7.32 -15.24
N TYR A 373 2.70 6.72 -15.15
CA TYR A 373 2.54 5.28 -15.38
C TYR A 373 2.92 4.89 -16.81
N GLN A 374 2.43 5.63 -17.82
CA GLN A 374 2.66 5.31 -19.23
C GLN A 374 4.09 5.61 -19.70
N PHE A 375 4.68 6.71 -19.25
CA PHE A 375 5.93 7.23 -19.79
C PHE A 375 7.15 6.95 -18.90
N ILE A 376 6.97 6.67 -17.61
CA ILE A 376 8.07 6.40 -16.67
C ILE A 376 8.00 4.98 -16.13
N GLU A 377 6.92 4.61 -15.44
CA GLU A 377 6.81 3.30 -14.75
C GLU A 377 6.87 2.13 -15.74
N GLN A 378 5.99 2.12 -16.74
CA GLN A 378 5.91 1.01 -17.71
C GLN A 378 7.18 0.89 -18.57
N PRO A 379 7.71 1.96 -19.19
CA PRO A 379 8.86 1.84 -20.08
C PRO A 379 10.11 1.42 -19.32
N VAL A 380 10.42 2.07 -18.19
CA VAL A 380 11.61 1.74 -17.38
C VAL A 380 11.47 0.35 -16.76
N GLY A 381 10.27 -0.01 -16.28
CA GLY A 381 9.96 -1.35 -15.81
C GLY A 381 10.23 -2.42 -16.88
N ASN A 382 9.77 -2.20 -18.10
CA ASN A 382 9.98 -3.12 -19.23
C ASN A 382 11.45 -3.20 -19.64
N LEU A 383 12.16 -2.08 -19.73
CA LEU A 383 13.60 -2.03 -20.01
C LEU A 383 14.43 -2.80 -18.96
N LEU A 384 14.14 -2.60 -17.68
CA LEU A 384 14.87 -3.25 -16.60
C LEU A 384 14.53 -4.74 -16.44
N THR A 385 13.32 -5.15 -16.79
CA THR A 385 12.87 -6.55 -16.65
C THR A 385 12.92 -7.36 -17.93
N ALA A 386 13.21 -6.73 -19.08
CA ALA A 386 13.47 -7.43 -20.33
C ALA A 386 14.55 -8.50 -20.11
N LYS A 387 14.17 -9.77 -20.26
CA LYS A 387 15.14 -10.85 -20.38
C LYS A 387 16.05 -10.47 -21.56
N LYS A 388 17.37 -10.48 -21.34
CA LYS A 388 18.38 -10.34 -22.39
C LYS A 388 18.13 -11.45 -23.41
N LYS A 389 17.29 -11.18 -24.41
CA LYS A 389 16.98 -12.05 -25.54
C LYS A 389 18.12 -11.93 -26.56
N GLN A 390 19.36 -12.08 -26.10
CA GLN A 390 20.56 -12.00 -26.93
C GLN A 390 21.56 -13.02 -26.39
N ASN A 391 21.66 -14.13 -27.13
CA ASN A 391 22.77 -15.09 -27.27
C ASN A 391 22.29 -16.56 -27.35
N VAL A 392 21.30 -16.85 -28.21
CA VAL A 392 21.07 -18.24 -28.69
C VAL A 392 20.94 -18.32 -30.22
N SER A 393 20.80 -17.21 -30.97
CA SER A 393 20.71 -17.28 -32.44
C SER A 393 22.05 -17.36 -33.18
N ASN A 394 23.20 -17.21 -32.51
CA ASN A 394 24.51 -17.20 -33.17
C ASN A 394 25.33 -18.49 -33.01
N GLN A 395 24.75 -19.59 -32.51
CA GLN A 395 25.44 -20.89 -32.47
C GLN A 395 24.76 -22.02 -33.25
N VAL A 396 23.66 -21.73 -33.97
CA VAL A 396 22.98 -22.73 -34.82
C VAL A 396 23.35 -22.58 -36.30
N GLN A 397 24.19 -21.60 -36.66
CA GLN A 397 24.55 -21.32 -38.06
C GLN A 397 25.94 -21.79 -38.49
N GLU A 398 26.69 -22.53 -37.65
CA GLU A 398 28.10 -22.89 -37.93
C GLU A 398 28.44 -24.40 -37.90
N SER A 399 27.46 -25.31 -37.94
CA SER A 399 27.77 -26.76 -38.00
C SER A 399 26.87 -27.59 -38.91
N THR A 400 26.52 -27.06 -40.08
CA THR A 400 26.12 -27.92 -41.20
C THR A 400 27.33 -28.09 -42.13
N PRO A 401 27.98 -29.27 -42.18
CA PRO A 401 29.01 -29.53 -43.17
C PRO A 401 28.33 -29.68 -44.54
N THR A 402 28.76 -28.86 -45.50
CA THR A 402 28.61 -29.16 -46.92
C THR A 402 29.49 -30.36 -47.28
N SER A 403 28.88 -31.26 -48.09
CA SER A 403 29.40 -32.46 -48.76
C SER A 403 29.82 -33.65 -47.89
#